data_AF-X0X5J8-F1
#
_entry.id   AF-X0X5J8-F1
#
_cell.length_a   1.000
_cell.length_b   1.000
_cell.length_c   1.000
_cell.angle_alpha   90.00
_cell.angle_beta   90.00
_cell.angle_gamma   90.00
#
_symmetry.space_group_name_H-M   'P 1'
#
loop_
_entity.id
_entity.type
_entity.pdbx_description
1 polymer ?
#
loop_
_entity_poly.entity_id
_entity_poly.type
_entity_poly.pdbx_seq_one_letter_code
_entity_poly.pdbx_strand_id
1 'polypeptide(L)'
;LVLTGVEVSSEIGHILIYGPFPDFRDFDIKQSLDIFKEIKSPKHFAVFCHPFLPKNPILDWNYHGFDALEIFNGDSQWRDDSFFDMLYVLIGSFIYKNPLNFIVDYPEKNVKKWSELLNERKIFQIGSVDAHANIKISKERSIKFPRYEQILDFTKTHIITKEKLSGHAEKDKYIIFGCLKEGRCYTELGNFTDPEGFVFKGEANNRTVYSGDIIAGEVTFSVILPDTSDIVIRLYNKDKLICTSNHHKI
;
A
#
# COMPACT_ATOMS: atom_id res chain seq x y z
N LEU A 1 9.86 4.79 -15.61
CA LEU A 1 8.77 3.88 -15.99
C LEU A 1 7.48 4.39 -15.37
N VAL A 2 6.36 4.35 -16.10
CA VAL A 2 5.02 4.63 -15.57
C VAL A 2 4.15 3.40 -15.81
N LEU A 3 3.54 2.88 -14.76
CA LEU A 3 2.54 1.81 -14.88
C LEU A 3 1.17 2.46 -15.03
N THR A 4 0.43 2.04 -16.05
CA THR A 4 -0.92 2.53 -16.28
C THR A 4 -1.92 1.69 -15.49
N GLY A 5 -2.78 2.38 -14.77
CA GLY A 5 -3.83 1.81 -13.93
C GLY A 5 -5.15 2.58 -14.12
N VAL A 6 -6.24 2.00 -13.64
CA VAL A 6 -7.52 2.70 -13.49
C VAL A 6 -8.11 2.38 -12.12
N GLU A 7 -8.62 3.42 -11.47
CA GLU A 7 -9.47 3.24 -10.30
C GLU A 7 -10.93 3.19 -10.75
N VAL A 8 -11.59 2.10 -10.38
CA VAL A 8 -12.99 1.84 -10.68
C VAL A 8 -13.80 2.02 -9.40
N SER A 9 -14.74 2.97 -9.43
CA SER A 9 -15.75 3.15 -8.38
C SER A 9 -16.97 2.30 -8.70
N SER A 10 -17.31 1.37 -7.81
CA SER A 10 -18.45 0.46 -7.97
C SER A 10 -19.34 0.45 -6.72
N GLU A 11 -20.43 -0.32 -6.76
CA GLU A 11 -21.34 -0.51 -5.62
C GLU A 11 -20.70 -1.19 -4.40
N ILE A 12 -19.54 -1.86 -4.59
CA ILE A 12 -18.84 -2.60 -3.54
C ILE A 12 -17.62 -1.86 -2.98
N GLY A 13 -17.37 -0.64 -3.45
CA GLY A 13 -16.19 0.15 -3.13
C GLY A 13 -15.32 0.45 -4.34
N HIS A 14 -14.07 0.81 -4.05
CA HIS A 14 -13.08 1.26 -5.01
C HIS A 14 -12.05 0.17 -5.30
N ILE A 15 -11.80 -0.08 -6.59
CA ILE A 15 -10.83 -1.08 -7.05
C ILE A 15 -9.84 -0.41 -7.99
N LEU A 16 -8.57 -0.42 -7.62
CA LEU A 16 -7.48 -0.08 -8.54
C LEU A 16 -7.07 -1.33 -9.29
N ILE A 17 -7.03 -1.23 -10.61
CA ILE A 17 -6.60 -2.30 -11.49
C ILE A 17 -5.36 -1.79 -12.21
N TYR A 18 -4.30 -2.59 -12.26
CA TYR A 18 -3.11 -2.38 -13.07
C TYR A 18 -3.00 -3.45 -14.15
N GLY A 19 -2.53 -3.08 -15.34
CA GLY A 19 -2.28 -4.03 -16.44
C GLY A 19 -2.75 -3.49 -17.80
N PRO A 20 -2.64 -4.29 -18.86
CA PRO A 20 -3.24 -3.96 -20.16
C PRO A 20 -4.77 -4.07 -20.07
N PHE A 21 -5.46 -2.94 -20.12
CA PHE A 21 -6.92 -2.88 -20.00
C PHE A 21 -7.63 -3.26 -21.30
N PRO A 22 -8.77 -3.97 -21.23
CA PRO A 22 -9.79 -3.85 -22.27
C PRO A 22 -10.38 -2.42 -22.26
N ASP A 23 -11.09 -2.09 -23.32
CA ASP A 23 -11.83 -0.84 -23.37
C ASP A 23 -12.99 -0.87 -22.36
N PHE A 24 -12.90 -0.09 -21.28
CA PHE A 24 -13.96 -0.06 -20.25
C PHE A 24 -15.32 0.42 -20.76
N ARG A 25 -15.40 0.89 -22.01
CA ARG A 25 -16.65 1.21 -22.71
C ARG A 25 -17.58 -0.01 -22.85
N ASP A 26 -17.05 -1.23 -22.80
CA ASP A 26 -17.84 -2.46 -22.98
C ASP A 26 -18.43 -3.04 -21.68
N PHE A 27 -18.15 -2.43 -20.52
CA PHE A 27 -18.57 -2.94 -19.22
C PHE A 27 -19.47 -1.96 -18.48
N ASP A 28 -20.48 -2.49 -17.79
CA ASP A 28 -21.15 -1.71 -16.74
C ASP A 28 -20.27 -1.71 -15.48
N ILE A 29 -19.39 -0.72 -15.41
CA ILE A 29 -18.46 -0.48 -14.30
C ILE A 29 -19.18 -0.32 -12.96
N LYS A 30 -20.49 -0.09 -12.95
CA LYS A 30 -21.28 -0.04 -11.70
C LYS A 30 -21.56 -1.43 -11.13
N GLN A 31 -21.57 -2.48 -11.97
CA GLN A 31 -21.87 -3.84 -11.56
C GLN A 31 -20.60 -4.59 -11.12
N SER A 32 -20.56 -4.98 -9.85
CA SER A 32 -19.43 -5.67 -9.24
C SER A 32 -19.02 -6.96 -9.97
N LEU A 33 -19.99 -7.76 -10.43
CA LEU A 33 -19.73 -9.06 -11.08
C LEU A 33 -18.90 -8.95 -12.36
N ASP A 34 -19.10 -7.91 -13.16
CA ASP A 34 -18.38 -7.76 -14.43
C ASP A 34 -16.94 -7.30 -14.19
N ILE A 35 -16.70 -6.46 -13.18
CA ILE A 35 -15.35 -6.11 -12.74
C ILE A 35 -14.58 -7.36 -12.29
N PHE A 36 -15.21 -8.23 -11.47
CA PHE A 36 -14.53 -9.44 -10.99
C PHE A 36 -14.25 -10.48 -12.07
N LYS A 37 -15.04 -10.54 -13.13
CA LYS A 37 -14.72 -11.38 -14.29
C LYS A 37 -13.42 -10.93 -14.94
N GLU A 38 -13.24 -9.62 -15.07
CA GLU A 38 -12.09 -9.04 -15.76
C GLU A 38 -10.79 -9.11 -14.93
N ILE A 39 -10.86 -8.77 -13.65
CA ILE A 39 -9.65 -8.71 -12.80
C ILE A 39 -9.07 -10.08 -12.44
N LYS A 40 -9.85 -11.17 -12.59
CA LYS A 40 -9.36 -12.54 -12.39
C LYS A 40 -8.26 -12.96 -13.37
N SER A 41 -8.07 -12.21 -14.45
CA SER A 41 -7.00 -12.45 -15.41
C SER A 41 -5.60 -12.32 -14.78
N PRO A 42 -4.64 -13.20 -15.09
CA PRO A 42 -3.25 -13.05 -14.63
C PRO A 42 -2.56 -11.80 -15.19
N LYS A 43 -3.16 -11.14 -16.18
CA LYS A 43 -2.69 -9.87 -16.76
C LYS A 43 -3.01 -8.66 -15.89
N HIS A 44 -3.90 -8.81 -14.91
CA HIS A 44 -4.33 -7.73 -14.03
C HIS A 44 -3.78 -7.92 -12.62
N PHE A 45 -3.43 -6.80 -11.98
CA PHE A 45 -3.17 -6.72 -10.56
C PHE A 45 -4.22 -5.82 -9.95
N ALA A 46 -5.10 -6.39 -9.12
CA ALA A 46 -6.24 -5.67 -8.56
C ALA A 46 -6.09 -5.43 -7.06
N VAL A 47 -6.37 -4.20 -6.64
CA VAL A 47 -6.22 -3.71 -5.28
C VAL A 47 -7.56 -3.15 -4.82
N PHE A 48 -8.03 -3.56 -3.65
CA PHE A 48 -9.10 -2.85 -2.97
C PHE A 48 -8.55 -1.58 -2.33
N CYS A 49 -9.06 -0.43 -2.76
CA CYS A 49 -8.62 0.90 -2.34
C CYS A 49 -9.45 1.42 -1.19
N HIS A 50 -8.78 2.12 -0.27
CA HIS A 50 -9.32 2.85 0.87
C HIS A 50 -10.59 2.21 1.43
N PRO A 51 -10.52 0.93 1.83
CA PRO A 51 -11.70 0.06 1.99
C PRO A 51 -12.67 0.51 3.08
N PHE A 52 -12.25 1.43 3.94
CA PHE A 52 -13.02 1.97 5.05
C PHE A 52 -13.43 3.43 4.88
N LEU A 53 -13.15 4.03 3.71
CA LEU A 53 -13.54 5.40 3.42
C LEU A 53 -15.07 5.54 3.57
N PRO A 54 -15.58 6.51 4.36
CA PRO A 54 -17.02 6.64 4.59
C PRO A 54 -17.85 6.83 3.32
N LYS A 55 -17.24 7.40 2.26
CA LYS A 55 -17.93 7.79 1.04
C LYS A 55 -18.27 6.60 0.12
N ASN A 56 -17.68 5.42 0.32
CA ASN A 56 -18.03 4.18 -0.39
C ASN A 56 -17.28 2.97 0.23
N PRO A 57 -17.62 2.57 1.46
CA PRO A 57 -16.86 1.53 2.16
C PRO A 57 -17.11 0.15 1.56
N ILE A 58 -16.12 -0.74 1.66
CA ILE A 58 -16.29 -2.16 1.35
C ILE A 58 -17.04 -2.83 2.49
N LEU A 59 -18.30 -3.20 2.21
CA LEU A 59 -19.18 -3.84 3.18
C LEU A 59 -19.14 -5.38 3.11
N ASP A 60 -19.05 -5.93 1.90
CA ASP A 60 -18.95 -7.37 1.68
C ASP A 60 -17.53 -7.76 1.30
N TRP A 61 -16.95 -8.66 2.10
CA TRP A 61 -15.59 -9.16 1.93
C TRP A 61 -15.56 -10.57 1.34
N ASN A 62 -16.69 -11.11 0.89
CA ASN A 62 -16.75 -12.42 0.23
C ASN A 62 -16.38 -12.38 -1.26
N TYR A 63 -16.03 -11.20 -1.79
CA TYR A 63 -15.51 -11.11 -3.14
C TYR A 63 -14.12 -11.75 -3.26
N HIS A 64 -13.92 -12.49 -4.35
CA HIS A 64 -12.68 -13.21 -4.65
C HIS A 64 -12.09 -12.72 -5.98
N GLY A 65 -10.77 -12.78 -6.11
CA GLY A 65 -10.06 -12.49 -7.36
C GLY A 65 -9.32 -11.15 -7.39
N PHE A 66 -9.31 -10.40 -6.29
CA PHE A 66 -8.36 -9.30 -6.09
C PHE A 66 -7.06 -9.83 -5.48
N ASP A 67 -5.95 -9.11 -5.72
CA ASP A 67 -4.60 -9.52 -5.33
C ASP A 67 -4.14 -8.86 -4.04
N ALA A 68 -4.56 -7.62 -3.79
CA ALA A 68 -4.07 -6.84 -2.66
C ALA A 68 -5.15 -5.99 -1.98
N LEU A 69 -4.88 -5.64 -0.72
CA LEU A 69 -5.62 -4.65 0.04
C LEU A 69 -4.74 -3.42 0.25
N GLU A 70 -5.31 -2.24 0.04
CA GLU A 70 -4.69 -1.00 0.45
C GLU A 70 -4.72 -0.89 1.99
N ILE A 71 -3.57 -1.11 2.62
CA ILE A 71 -3.47 -1.03 4.08
C ILE A 71 -3.26 0.40 4.55
N PHE A 72 -2.78 1.28 3.69
CA PHE A 72 -2.54 2.67 4.00
C PHE A 72 -2.90 3.54 2.81
N ASN A 73 -3.69 4.58 3.06
CA ASN A 73 -4.11 5.56 2.08
C ASN A 73 -3.74 6.96 2.58
N GLY A 74 -2.88 7.66 1.86
CA GLY A 74 -2.40 8.98 2.26
C GLY A 74 -3.50 10.04 2.34
N ASP A 75 -4.50 10.01 1.46
CA ASP A 75 -5.54 11.05 1.36
C ASP A 75 -6.65 10.91 2.41
N SER A 76 -7.03 9.67 2.75
CA SER A 76 -8.03 9.43 3.79
C SER A 76 -7.55 9.84 5.17
N GLN A 77 -6.23 9.74 5.44
CA GLN A 77 -5.66 10.04 6.75
C GLN A 77 -5.81 11.54 7.09
N TRP A 78 -5.34 12.45 6.23
CA TRP A 78 -5.40 13.88 6.57
C TRP A 78 -6.79 14.52 6.39
N ARG A 79 -7.71 13.89 5.63
CA ARG A 79 -9.08 14.40 5.47
C ARG A 79 -10.03 14.01 6.60
N ASP A 80 -9.73 12.93 7.32
CA ASP A 80 -10.47 12.52 8.51
C ASP A 80 -10.03 13.31 9.77
N ASP A 81 -8.94 14.08 9.67
CA ASP A 81 -8.37 14.87 10.76
C ASP A 81 -9.08 16.20 11.01
N SER A 82 -8.95 16.69 12.25
CA SER A 82 -9.62 17.91 12.67
C SER A 82 -9.02 19.15 11.99
N PHE A 83 -9.79 20.26 11.99
CA PHE A 83 -9.30 21.55 11.50
C PHE A 83 -7.99 21.99 12.18
N PHE A 84 -7.80 21.63 13.46
CA PHE A 84 -6.60 21.99 14.21
C PHE A 84 -5.37 21.19 13.79
N ASP A 85 -5.55 19.90 13.48
CA ASP A 85 -4.49 19.04 12.96
C ASP A 85 -4.04 19.53 11.58
N MET A 86 -5.00 19.91 10.73
CA MET A 86 -4.70 20.53 9.43
C MET A 86 -3.97 21.86 9.54
N LEU A 87 -4.31 22.68 10.53
CA LEU A 87 -3.57 23.91 10.82
C LEU A 87 -2.16 23.62 11.32
N TYR A 88 -1.98 22.59 12.15
CA TYR A 88 -0.68 22.16 12.65
C TYR A 88 0.23 21.65 11.53
N VAL A 89 -0.30 20.83 10.62
CA VAL A 89 0.40 20.36 9.41
C VAL A 89 0.71 21.53 8.47
N LEU A 90 -0.20 22.50 8.31
CA LEU A 90 0.04 23.70 7.50
C LEU A 90 1.18 24.56 8.07
N ILE A 91 1.17 24.85 9.37
CA ILE A 91 2.25 25.59 10.04
C ILE A 91 3.56 24.80 9.93
N GLY A 92 3.50 23.49 10.21
CA GLY A 92 4.61 22.57 10.11
C GLY A 92 5.24 22.54 8.72
N SER A 93 4.45 22.71 7.65
CA SER A 93 4.94 22.68 6.27
C SER A 93 5.93 23.79 5.93
N PHE A 94 5.99 24.86 6.72
CA PHE A 94 7.00 25.92 6.57
C PHE A 94 8.34 25.58 7.23
N ILE A 95 8.36 24.59 8.12
CA ILE A 95 9.52 24.25 8.96
C ILE A 95 10.07 22.85 8.62
N TYR A 96 9.18 21.89 8.37
CA TYR A 96 9.50 20.47 8.20
C TYR A 96 9.22 20.00 6.77
N LYS A 97 10.09 19.11 6.28
CA LYS A 97 9.96 18.52 4.93
C LYS A 97 8.67 17.70 4.79
N ASN A 98 8.37 16.87 5.79
CA ASN A 98 7.24 15.94 5.81
C ASN A 98 6.29 16.26 6.97
N PRO A 99 5.51 17.36 6.91
CA PRO A 99 4.63 17.77 8.01
C PRO A 99 3.44 16.82 8.22
N LEU A 100 3.12 16.00 7.22
CA LEU A 100 2.11 14.94 7.34
C LEU A 100 2.45 13.97 8.46
N ASN A 101 3.73 13.77 8.79
CA ASN A 101 4.15 12.87 9.87
C ASN A 101 3.60 13.21 11.25
N PHE A 102 3.05 14.42 11.45
CA PHE A 102 2.45 14.83 12.71
C PHE A 102 1.08 14.22 12.99
N ILE A 103 0.42 13.74 11.95
CA ILE A 103 -0.98 13.30 11.99
C ILE A 103 -1.13 11.85 11.51
N VAL A 104 -0.01 11.13 11.42
CA VAL A 104 0.00 9.81 10.79
C VAL A 104 -0.13 8.74 11.82
N ASP A 105 -1.26 8.06 11.73
CA ASP A 105 -1.57 6.93 12.57
C ASP A 105 -1.22 5.61 11.89
N TYR A 106 -0.90 4.62 12.73
CA TYR A 106 -0.77 3.26 12.26
C TYR A 106 -2.16 2.74 11.83
N PRO A 107 -2.32 2.17 10.63
CA PRO A 107 -3.63 1.81 10.09
C PRO A 107 -4.17 0.49 10.68
N GLU A 108 -4.45 0.48 11.98
CA GLU A 108 -4.85 -0.71 12.76
C GLU A 108 -6.04 -1.44 12.13
N LYS A 109 -7.06 -0.69 11.72
CA LYS A 109 -8.28 -1.23 11.11
C LYS A 109 -7.96 -1.99 9.82
N ASN A 110 -7.11 -1.43 8.97
CA ASN A 110 -6.73 -2.04 7.70
C ASN A 110 -5.83 -3.25 7.90
N VAL A 111 -4.85 -3.17 8.80
CA VAL A 111 -3.95 -4.29 9.10
C VAL A 111 -4.72 -5.45 9.73
N LYS A 112 -5.66 -5.16 10.64
CA LYS A 112 -6.53 -6.18 11.22
C LYS A 112 -7.37 -6.85 10.14
N LYS A 113 -7.99 -6.08 9.25
CA LYS A 113 -8.80 -6.66 8.19
C LYS A 113 -7.98 -7.49 7.21
N TRP A 114 -6.80 -7.00 6.83
CA TRP A 114 -5.86 -7.76 6.02
C TRP A 114 -5.49 -9.11 6.68
N SER A 115 -5.21 -9.09 7.99
CA SER A 115 -4.93 -10.29 8.77
C SER A 115 -6.10 -11.28 8.81
N GLU A 116 -7.34 -10.79 8.89
CA GLU A 116 -8.54 -11.64 8.79
C GLU A 116 -8.60 -12.33 7.42
N LEU A 117 -8.43 -11.58 6.33
CA LEU A 117 -8.47 -12.10 4.96
C LEU A 117 -7.39 -13.15 4.70
N LEU A 118 -6.19 -12.96 5.26
CA LEU A 118 -5.07 -13.90 5.17
C LEU A 118 -5.37 -15.29 5.75
N ASN A 119 -6.39 -15.43 6.61
CA ASN A 119 -6.82 -16.75 7.10
C ASN A 119 -7.53 -17.59 6.04
N GLU A 120 -8.15 -16.94 5.06
CA GLU A 120 -8.98 -17.59 4.05
C GLU A 120 -8.28 -17.65 2.69
N ARG A 121 -7.47 -16.64 2.39
CA ARG A 121 -6.86 -16.47 1.07
C ARG A 121 -5.62 -15.58 1.12
N LYS A 122 -4.73 -15.82 0.16
CA LYS A 122 -3.51 -15.02 0.00
C LYS A 122 -3.86 -13.66 -0.60
N ILE A 123 -3.77 -12.61 0.21
CA ILE A 123 -3.97 -11.21 -0.18
C ILE A 123 -2.72 -10.43 0.20
N PHE A 124 -2.20 -9.63 -0.71
CA PHE A 124 -1.04 -8.77 -0.45
C PHE A 124 -1.45 -7.42 0.13
N GLN A 125 -0.47 -6.66 0.58
CA GLN A 125 -0.68 -5.31 1.10
C GLN A 125 0.01 -4.29 0.19
N ILE A 126 -0.64 -3.14 -0.01
CA ILE A 126 -0.11 -1.99 -0.73
C ILE A 126 -0.37 -0.74 0.11
N GLY A 127 0.54 0.22 0.07
CA GLY A 127 0.30 1.59 0.52
C GLY A 127 0.24 2.54 -0.68
N SER A 128 -0.71 3.45 -0.66
CA SER A 128 -0.84 4.48 -1.69
C SER A 128 -1.14 5.84 -1.06
N VAL A 129 -0.95 6.88 -1.86
CA VAL A 129 -1.13 8.26 -1.43
C VAL A 129 -2.49 8.84 -1.79
N ASP A 130 -3.19 8.23 -2.76
CA ASP A 130 -4.43 8.74 -3.37
C ASP A 130 -4.43 10.26 -3.62
N ALA A 131 -3.42 10.73 -4.37
CA ALA A 131 -3.00 12.11 -4.33
C ALA A 131 -4.05 13.12 -4.84
N HIS A 132 -4.75 13.77 -3.91
CA HIS A 132 -5.67 14.87 -4.17
C HIS A 132 -5.19 16.18 -3.51
N ALA A 133 -4.48 17.03 -4.25
CA ALA A 133 -3.95 18.30 -3.72
C ALA A 133 -5.00 19.44 -3.73
N ASN A 134 -6.16 19.23 -3.08
CA ASN A 134 -7.19 20.27 -2.97
C ASN A 134 -7.97 20.19 -1.63
N ILE A 135 -7.82 21.23 -0.82
CA ILE A 135 -8.72 21.55 0.30
C ILE A 135 -9.75 22.53 -0.23
N LYS A 136 -11.03 22.17 -0.18
CA LYS A 136 -12.13 23.09 -0.51
C LYS A 136 -12.45 23.93 0.73
N ILE A 137 -12.23 25.24 0.67
CA ILE A 137 -12.68 26.19 1.71
C ILE A 137 -14.15 26.58 1.45
N SER A 138 -14.51 26.75 0.18
CA SER A 138 -15.88 27.07 -0.25
C SER A 138 -16.13 26.50 -1.65
N LYS A 139 -17.34 26.71 -2.20
CA LYS A 139 -17.67 26.31 -3.58
C LYS A 139 -16.73 26.94 -4.63
N GLU A 140 -16.12 28.09 -4.32
CA GLU A 140 -15.32 28.88 -5.26
C GLU A 140 -13.84 28.99 -4.87
N ARG A 141 -13.47 28.55 -3.66
CA ARG A 141 -12.10 28.67 -3.14
C ARG A 141 -11.56 27.33 -2.69
N SER A 142 -10.41 26.96 -3.25
CA SER A 142 -9.60 25.85 -2.78
C SER A 142 -8.17 26.28 -2.48
N ILE A 143 -7.56 25.63 -1.50
CA ILE A 143 -6.12 25.68 -1.26
C ILE A 143 -5.51 24.40 -1.82
N LYS A 144 -4.43 24.56 -2.59
CA LYS A 144 -3.59 23.44 -3.02
C LYS A 144 -2.65 23.06 -1.88
N PHE A 145 -3.17 22.25 -0.96
CA PHE A 145 -2.43 21.74 0.18
C PHE A 145 -2.95 20.33 0.54
N PRO A 146 -2.07 19.40 0.93
CA PRO A 146 -0.61 19.47 0.83
C PRO A 146 -0.11 19.53 -0.63
N ARG A 147 1.17 19.86 -0.87
CA ARG A 147 1.74 19.85 -2.23
C ARG A 147 1.89 18.42 -2.75
N TYR A 148 1.82 18.22 -4.06
CA TYR A 148 1.95 16.88 -4.65
C TYR A 148 3.29 16.21 -4.29
N GLU A 149 4.38 16.97 -4.23
CA GLU A 149 5.68 16.45 -3.83
C GLU A 149 5.66 15.92 -2.40
N GLN A 150 4.96 16.60 -1.48
CA GLN A 150 4.83 16.16 -0.10
C GLN A 150 3.97 14.90 -0.01
N ILE A 151 2.86 14.85 -0.76
CA ILE A 151 1.97 13.69 -0.78
C ILE A 151 2.67 12.47 -1.38
N LEU A 152 3.37 12.64 -2.50
CA LEU A 152 4.07 11.54 -3.20
C LEU A 152 5.31 11.05 -2.45
N ASP A 153 5.96 11.90 -1.65
CA ASP A 153 7.13 11.52 -0.84
C ASP A 153 6.74 10.90 0.51
N PHE A 154 5.45 10.93 0.87
CA PHE A 154 4.97 10.57 2.20
C PHE A 154 4.77 9.06 2.42
N THR A 155 4.25 8.32 1.45
CA THR A 155 4.19 6.84 1.51
C THR A 155 4.57 6.24 0.17
N LYS A 156 5.30 5.12 0.23
CA LYS A 156 5.78 4.39 -0.95
C LYS A 156 5.60 2.91 -0.76
N THR A 157 5.14 2.24 -1.81
CA THR A 157 5.24 0.77 -1.91
C THR A 157 6.57 0.43 -2.57
N HIS A 158 7.43 -0.25 -1.82
CA HIS A 158 8.72 -0.72 -2.30
C HIS A 158 8.61 -2.13 -2.86
N ILE A 159 9.09 -2.33 -4.08
CA ILE A 159 8.99 -3.61 -4.80
C ILE A 159 10.34 -4.33 -4.75
N ILE A 160 10.33 -5.57 -4.27
CA ILE A 160 11.53 -6.40 -4.12
C ILE A 160 11.72 -7.22 -5.39
N THR A 161 12.70 -6.82 -6.19
CA THR A 161 12.99 -7.46 -7.49
C THR A 161 14.07 -8.54 -7.35
N LYS A 162 13.93 -9.64 -8.11
CA LYS A 162 14.93 -10.74 -8.15
C LYS A 162 16.18 -10.34 -8.95
N GLU A 163 16.02 -9.44 -9.90
CA GLU A 163 17.06 -8.94 -10.79
C GLU A 163 17.03 -7.41 -10.83
N LYS A 164 18.17 -6.79 -11.09
CA LYS A 164 18.23 -5.33 -11.25
C LYS A 164 17.38 -4.90 -12.43
N LEU A 165 16.66 -3.79 -12.25
CA LEU A 165 15.97 -3.14 -13.36
C LEU A 165 16.98 -2.73 -14.44
N SER A 166 16.60 -2.94 -15.68
CA SER A 166 17.44 -2.79 -16.86
C SER A 166 17.46 -1.36 -17.41
N GLY A 167 16.56 -0.49 -16.94
CA GLY A 167 16.32 0.85 -17.48
C GLY A 167 15.42 0.85 -18.71
N HIS A 168 15.04 -0.32 -19.25
CA HIS A 168 14.16 -0.45 -20.41
C HIS A 168 12.72 -0.65 -19.94
N ALA A 169 11.87 0.35 -20.19
CA ALA A 169 10.51 0.41 -19.66
C ALA A 169 9.69 -0.86 -19.91
N GLU A 170 9.72 -1.41 -21.12
CA GLU A 170 8.97 -2.64 -21.45
C GLU A 170 9.44 -3.84 -20.64
N LYS A 171 10.75 -4.07 -20.52
CA LYS A 171 11.30 -5.18 -19.73
C LYS A 171 11.02 -4.99 -18.24
N ASP A 172 11.30 -3.79 -17.74
CA ASP A 172 11.19 -3.47 -16.31
C ASP A 172 9.73 -3.52 -15.84
N LYS A 173 8.77 -3.18 -16.73
CA LYS A 173 7.34 -3.36 -16.47
C LYS A 173 7.00 -4.82 -16.16
N TYR A 174 7.51 -5.79 -16.91
CA TYR A 174 7.27 -7.20 -16.65
C TYR A 174 7.88 -7.67 -15.33
N ILE A 175 9.10 -7.22 -15.02
CA ILE A 175 9.77 -7.53 -13.75
C ILE A 175 8.94 -7.01 -12.56
N ILE A 176 8.59 -5.72 -12.60
CA ILE A 176 7.83 -5.07 -11.53
C ILE A 176 6.45 -5.69 -11.37
N PHE A 177 5.73 -5.88 -12.47
CA PHE A 177 4.39 -6.46 -12.45
C PHE A 177 4.40 -7.90 -11.93
N GLY A 178 5.38 -8.71 -12.34
CA GLY A 178 5.58 -10.05 -11.80
C GLY A 178 5.82 -10.05 -10.28
N CYS A 179 6.64 -9.12 -9.79
CA CYS A 179 6.90 -8.97 -8.35
C CYS A 179 5.63 -8.56 -7.58
N LEU A 180 4.81 -7.65 -8.13
CA LEU A 180 3.52 -7.28 -7.54
C LEU A 180 2.56 -8.48 -7.47
N LYS A 181 2.44 -9.27 -8.54
CA LYS A 181 1.63 -10.51 -8.56
C LYS A 181 2.15 -11.58 -7.61
N GLU A 182 3.43 -11.57 -7.27
CA GLU A 182 4.02 -12.44 -6.25
C GLU A 182 3.92 -11.85 -4.84
N GLY A 183 3.45 -10.61 -4.68
CA GLY A 183 3.37 -9.92 -3.39
C GLY A 183 4.70 -9.48 -2.81
N ARG A 184 5.73 -9.40 -3.65
CA ARG A 184 7.10 -9.04 -3.26
C ARG A 184 7.23 -7.54 -3.07
N CYS A 185 6.57 -7.04 -2.04
CA CYS A 185 6.59 -5.63 -1.69
C CYS A 185 6.40 -5.40 -0.20
N TYR A 186 6.79 -4.20 0.24
CA TYR A 186 6.50 -3.66 1.57
C TYR A 186 6.07 -2.19 1.44
N THR A 187 5.37 -1.69 2.46
CA THR A 187 4.89 -0.31 2.49
C THR A 187 5.71 0.50 3.48
N GLU A 188 6.22 1.64 3.03
CA GLU A 188 6.86 2.66 3.85
C GLU A 188 5.85 3.76 4.20
N LEU A 189 5.85 4.18 5.46
CA LEU A 189 5.00 5.25 5.97
C LEU A 189 5.86 6.40 6.51
N GLY A 190 5.55 7.61 6.10
CA GLY A 190 6.11 8.86 6.63
C GLY A 190 7.49 9.26 6.12
N ASN A 191 8.24 8.37 5.46
CA ASN A 191 9.56 8.67 4.92
C ASN A 191 10.43 9.41 5.96
N PHE A 192 10.48 8.81 7.15
CA PHE A 192 11.22 9.32 8.31
C PHE A 192 12.73 9.17 8.13
N THR A 193 13.16 8.13 7.40
CA THR A 193 14.55 7.78 7.13
C THR A 193 14.67 7.32 5.68
N ASP A 194 15.89 7.31 5.13
CA ASP A 194 16.15 6.67 3.84
C ASP A 194 15.83 5.17 3.92
N PRO A 195 14.92 4.63 3.11
CA PRO A 195 14.59 3.20 3.11
C PRO A 195 15.64 2.34 2.38
N GLU A 196 16.61 2.93 1.68
CA GLU A 196 17.60 2.20 0.88
C GLU A 196 18.44 1.23 1.72
N GLY A 197 18.27 -0.07 1.47
CA GLY A 197 18.97 -1.13 2.20
C GLY A 197 18.09 -1.88 3.20
N PHE A 198 16.83 -1.48 3.40
CA PHE A 198 15.86 -2.26 4.16
C PHE A 198 15.64 -3.65 3.53
N VAL A 199 15.80 -4.71 4.32
CA VAL A 199 15.50 -6.08 3.92
C VAL A 199 14.80 -6.81 5.05
N PHE A 200 13.59 -7.30 4.80
CA PHE A 200 12.97 -8.33 5.62
C PHE A 200 12.96 -9.65 4.85
N LYS A 201 13.57 -10.67 5.43
CA LYS A 201 13.65 -12.01 4.82
C LYS A 201 13.54 -13.11 5.86
N GLY A 202 13.07 -14.27 5.42
CA GLY A 202 13.10 -15.52 6.18
C GLY A 202 14.11 -16.50 5.60
N GLU A 203 14.65 -17.38 6.43
CA GLU A 203 15.47 -18.51 6.02
C GLU A 203 14.81 -19.78 6.55
N ALA A 204 14.54 -20.74 5.66
CA ALA A 204 14.01 -22.06 6.01
C ALA A 204 14.38 -23.09 4.94
N ASN A 205 14.74 -24.30 5.37
CA ASN A 205 15.13 -25.42 4.49
C ASN A 205 16.22 -25.03 3.45
N ASN A 206 17.25 -24.28 3.88
CA ASN A 206 18.31 -23.74 3.01
C ASN A 206 17.79 -22.84 1.86
N ARG A 207 16.63 -22.19 2.04
CA ARG A 207 16.07 -21.23 1.10
C ARG A 207 15.77 -19.91 1.81
N THR A 208 16.14 -18.83 1.15
CA THR A 208 15.70 -17.48 1.53
C THR A 208 14.32 -17.21 0.94
N VAL A 209 13.43 -16.66 1.76
CA VAL A 209 12.07 -16.24 1.38
C VAL A 209 11.86 -14.78 1.70
N TYR A 210 10.99 -14.14 0.92
CA TYR A 210 10.64 -12.73 1.03
C TYR A 210 9.14 -12.55 1.21
N SER A 211 8.71 -11.30 1.37
CA SER A 211 7.29 -10.93 1.35
C SER A 211 6.58 -11.57 0.15
N GLY A 212 5.42 -12.17 0.41
CA GLY A 212 4.61 -12.85 -0.58
C GLY A 212 4.97 -14.31 -0.87
N ASP A 213 6.13 -14.82 -0.42
CA ASP A 213 6.45 -16.26 -0.55
C ASP A 213 5.62 -17.12 0.43
N ILE A 214 5.44 -18.40 0.09
CA ILE A 214 4.80 -19.41 0.96
C ILE A 214 5.87 -20.40 1.39
N ILE A 215 6.00 -20.63 2.68
CA ILE A 215 6.97 -21.59 3.25
C ILE A 215 6.34 -22.40 4.38
N ALA A 216 6.88 -23.60 4.59
CA ALA A 216 6.49 -24.50 5.67
C ALA A 216 7.72 -24.89 6.51
N GLY A 217 7.49 -25.16 7.79
CA GLY A 217 8.52 -25.52 8.75
C GLY A 217 8.95 -24.34 9.63
N GLU A 218 10.06 -24.53 10.33
CA GLU A 218 10.68 -23.51 11.16
C GLU A 218 11.37 -22.47 10.27
N VAL A 219 11.09 -21.19 10.52
CA VAL A 219 11.64 -20.07 9.75
C VAL A 219 12.38 -19.15 10.71
N THR A 220 13.64 -18.85 10.40
CA THR A 220 14.38 -17.77 11.07
C THR A 220 14.20 -16.49 10.27
N PHE A 221 13.71 -15.43 10.90
CA PHE A 221 13.56 -14.15 10.24
C PHE A 221 14.82 -13.29 10.41
N SER A 222 14.98 -12.28 9.58
CA SER A 222 16.02 -11.27 9.74
C SER A 222 15.57 -9.97 9.11
N VAL A 223 15.92 -8.87 9.77
CA VAL A 223 15.57 -7.51 9.36
C VAL A 223 16.84 -6.70 9.28
N ILE A 224 17.29 -6.41 8.06
CA ILE A 224 18.39 -5.48 7.81
C ILE A 224 17.76 -4.10 7.69
N LEU A 225 18.28 -3.15 8.46
CA LEU A 225 17.80 -1.78 8.44
C LEU A 225 18.86 -0.86 7.84
N PRO A 226 18.44 0.19 7.13
CA PRO A 226 19.34 1.12 6.46
C PRO A 226 20.08 2.05 7.44
N ASP A 227 19.52 2.27 8.63
CA ASP A 227 20.05 3.18 9.65
C ASP A 227 20.14 2.51 11.04
N THR A 228 20.99 3.09 11.89
CA THR A 228 21.29 2.74 13.29
C THR A 228 20.48 3.55 14.30
N SER A 229 19.46 4.30 13.85
CA SER A 229 18.52 5.04 14.70
C SER A 229 17.85 4.15 15.77
N ASP A 230 17.25 4.77 16.79
CA ASP A 230 16.43 4.06 17.78
C ASP A 230 15.24 3.37 17.09
N ILE A 231 15.36 2.06 16.94
CA ILE A 231 14.42 1.21 16.20
C ILE A 231 13.64 0.32 17.16
N VAL A 232 12.38 0.08 16.83
CA VAL A 232 11.57 -0.97 17.45
C VAL A 232 10.98 -1.80 16.32
N ILE A 233 11.44 -3.04 16.23
CA ILE A 233 10.92 -4.01 15.28
C ILE A 233 9.87 -4.84 16.00
N ARG A 234 8.67 -4.91 15.42
CA ARG A 234 7.58 -5.73 15.91
C ARG A 234 7.22 -6.77 14.87
N LEU A 235 7.37 -8.04 15.23
CA LEU A 235 6.98 -9.16 14.38
C LEU A 235 5.61 -9.65 14.80
N TYR A 236 4.69 -9.68 13.84
CA TYR A 236 3.34 -10.16 14.04
C TYR A 236 3.12 -11.48 13.29
N ASN A 237 2.40 -12.40 13.92
CA ASN A 237 1.77 -13.52 13.23
C ASN A 237 0.27 -13.19 13.14
N LYS A 238 -0.16 -12.80 11.94
CA LYS A 238 -1.49 -12.20 11.70
C LYS A 238 -1.62 -10.92 12.53
N ASP A 239 -2.61 -10.85 13.41
CA ASP A 239 -2.86 -9.72 14.32
C ASP A 239 -2.15 -9.85 15.68
N LYS A 240 -1.46 -10.98 15.93
CA LYS A 240 -0.79 -11.23 17.21
C LYS A 240 0.68 -10.86 17.17
N LEU A 241 1.10 -9.94 18.04
CA LEU A 241 2.51 -9.63 18.28
C LEU A 241 3.20 -10.88 18.87
N ILE A 242 4.25 -11.37 18.20
CA ILE A 242 5.02 -12.54 18.63
C ILE A 242 6.44 -12.22 19.06
N CYS A 243 7.01 -11.10 18.59
CA CYS A 243 8.33 -10.65 19.01
C CYS A 243 8.43 -9.11 18.94
N THR A 244 9.17 -8.53 19.87
CA THR A 244 9.65 -7.15 19.78
C THR A 244 11.17 -7.17 19.96
N SER A 245 11.89 -6.45 19.11
CA SER A 245 13.35 -6.36 19.15
C SER A 245 13.81 -4.96 18.83
N ASN A 246 14.90 -4.55 19.48
CA ASN A 246 15.62 -3.32 19.15
C ASN A 246 16.96 -3.65 18.44
N HIS A 247 17.10 -4.89 17.97
CA HIS A 247 18.29 -5.39 17.29
C HIS A 247 17.95 -5.77 15.85
N HIS A 248 18.94 -5.65 14.94
CA HIS A 248 18.83 -5.97 13.51
C HIS A 248 18.64 -7.46 13.19
N LYS A 249 18.31 -8.33 14.16
CA LYS A 249 18.06 -9.77 13.93
C LYS A 249 17.02 -10.27 14.92
N ILE A 250 16.05 -11.06 14.42
CA ILE A 250 14.92 -11.62 15.17
C ILE A 250 14.79 -13.10 14.86
#